data_AF-A0A0Q9IL88-F1
#
_entry.id   AF-A0A0Q9IL88-F1
#
_cell.length_a   1.000
_cell.length_b   1.000
_cell.length_c   1.000
_cell.angle_alpha   90.00
_cell.angle_beta   90.00
_cell.angle_gamma   90.00
#
_symmetry.space_group_name_H-M   'P 1'
#
loop_
_entity.id
_entity.type
_entity.pdbx_description
1 polymer ?
#
loop_
_entity_poly.entity_id
_entity_poly.type
_entity_poly.pdbx_seq_one_letter_code
_entity_poly.pdbx_strand_id
1 'polypeptide(L)'
;MSRHVNVTTRVGREGPFRVDLPLDPGTLNERLFDIGLWLVEREIPHQARIFMEPEHERLRVSFPDAENADAFRKRFGSPLN
;
A
#
# COMPACT_ATOMS: atom_id res chain seq x y z
N MET A 1 8.94 6.89 -33.02
CA MET A 1 7.97 7.68 -32.24
C MET A 1 8.02 7.22 -30.79
N SER A 2 8.81 7.86 -29.93
CA SER A 2 8.89 7.49 -28.50
C SER A 2 7.79 8.19 -27.72
N ARG A 3 6.92 7.42 -27.08
CA ARG A 3 5.82 7.92 -26.25
C ARG A 3 6.42 8.27 -24.89
N HIS A 4 6.59 9.56 -24.62
CA HIS A 4 6.95 10.02 -23.28
C HIS A 4 5.78 9.75 -22.35
N VAL A 5 5.89 8.68 -21.54
CA VAL A 5 4.96 8.46 -20.44
C VAL A 5 5.31 9.52 -19.40
N ASN A 6 4.43 10.52 -19.26
CA ASN A 6 4.54 11.51 -18.21
C ASN A 6 4.13 10.82 -16.89
N VAL A 7 5.02 9.99 -16.34
CA VAL A 7 4.86 9.48 -14.98
C VAL A 7 5.05 10.69 -14.08
N THR A 8 3.94 11.35 -13.79
CA THR A 8 3.89 12.33 -12.72
C THR A 8 4.00 11.52 -11.44
N THR A 9 5.23 11.20 -11.05
CA THR A 9 5.53 10.52 -9.79
C THR A 9 5.05 11.48 -8.71
N ARG A 10 3.80 11.31 -8.25
CA ARG A 10 3.25 12.04 -7.10
C ARG A 10 3.87 11.45 -5.84
N VAL A 11 5.19 11.62 -5.72
CA VAL A 11 5.97 11.16 -4.60
C VAL A 11 5.37 11.82 -3.35
N GLY A 12 4.81 10.99 -2.47
CA GLY A 12 4.38 11.43 -1.15
C GLY A 12 2.99 12.03 -1.00
N ARG A 13 2.08 11.95 -2.00
CA ARG A 13 0.66 12.25 -1.75
C ARG A 13 -0.11 10.97 -1.46
N GLU A 14 -1.08 11.06 -0.56
CA GLU A 14 -2.07 9.99 -0.37
C GLU A 14 -2.74 9.68 -1.70
N GLY A 15 -2.71 8.41 -2.10
CA GLY A 15 -3.33 7.94 -3.32
C GLY A 15 -4.83 7.74 -3.17
N PRO A 16 -5.64 7.85 -4.23
CA PRO A 16 -7.10 7.73 -4.13
C PRO A 16 -7.57 6.29 -3.84
N PHE A 17 -6.71 5.29 -4.06
CA PHE A 17 -7.05 3.88 -3.85
C PHE A 17 -6.52 3.41 -2.50
N ARG A 18 -7.42 3.06 -1.58
CA ARG A 18 -7.10 2.69 -0.19
C ARG A 18 -7.36 1.22 0.07
N VAL A 19 -6.49 0.61 0.86
CA VAL A 19 -6.63 -0.74 1.40
C VAL A 19 -6.42 -0.65 2.91
N ASP A 20 -7.44 -1.04 3.67
CA ASP A 20 -7.39 -1.08 5.14
C ASP A 20 -7.00 -2.51 5.57
N LEU A 21 -6.04 -2.61 6.48
CA LEU A 21 -5.56 -3.84 7.11
C LEU A 21 -5.80 -3.75 8.61
N PRO A 22 -6.05 -4.87 9.32
CA PRO A 22 -6.16 -4.82 10.78
C PRO A 22 -4.82 -4.39 11.40
N LEU A 23 -4.89 -3.51 12.39
CA LEU A 23 -3.75 -3.13 13.22
C LEU A 23 -3.67 -4.10 14.39
N ASP A 24 -2.74 -5.04 14.30
CA ASP A 24 -2.38 -5.91 15.41
C ASP A 24 -0.99 -5.50 15.93
N PRO A 25 -0.89 -4.93 17.14
CA PRO A 25 0.39 -4.53 17.72
C PRO A 25 1.40 -5.67 17.86
N GLY A 26 0.94 -6.92 18.02
CA GLY A 26 1.79 -8.09 18.18
C GLY A 26 2.50 -8.50 16.89
N THR A 27 1.91 -8.20 15.73
CA THR A 27 2.45 -8.55 14.40
C THR A 27 2.80 -7.34 13.55
N LEU A 28 2.70 -6.13 14.11
CA LEU A 28 2.85 -4.87 13.39
C LEU A 28 4.18 -4.75 12.65
N ASN A 29 5.30 -5.01 13.33
CA ASN A 29 6.63 -4.86 12.74
C ASN A 29 6.87 -5.85 11.61
N GLU A 30 6.50 -7.12 11.81
CA GLU A 30 6.59 -8.17 10.78
C GLU A 30 5.73 -7.82 9.57
N ARG A 31 4.51 -7.34 9.80
CA ARG A 31 3.60 -6.91 8.74
C ARG A 31 4.14 -5.71 7.96
N LEU A 32 4.70 -4.70 8.62
CA LEU A 32 5.32 -3.56 7.96
C LEU A 32 6.56 -3.96 7.15
N PHE A 33 7.34 -4.93 7.66
CA PHE A 33 8.47 -5.50 6.94
C PHE A 33 8.02 -6.20 5.66
N ASP A 34 7.03 -7.09 5.75
CA ASP A 34 6.49 -7.83 4.59
C ASP A 34 5.90 -6.90 3.53
N ILE A 35 5.18 -5.85 3.96
CA ILE A 35 4.67 -4.80 3.07
C ILE A 35 5.83 -4.10 2.36
N GLY A 36 6.87 -3.71 3.10
CA GLY A 36 8.05 -3.06 2.55
C GLY A 36 8.75 -3.92 1.50
N LEU A 37 8.95 -5.20 1.80
CA LEU A 37 9.58 -6.16 0.89
C LEU A 37 8.76 -6.30 -0.40
N TRP A 38 7.44 -6.49 -0.30
CA TRP A 38 6.56 -6.61 -1.46
C TRP A 38 6.57 -5.36 -2.35
N LEU A 39 6.63 -4.16 -1.75
CA LEU A 39 6.71 -2.92 -2.52
C LEU A 39 8.05 -2.79 -3.28
N VAL A 40 9.15 -3.26 -2.69
CA VAL A 40 10.47 -3.29 -3.34
C VAL A 40 10.49 -4.30 -4.48
N GLU A 41 9.98 -5.52 -4.25
CA GLU A 41 9.90 -6.58 -5.27
C GLU A 41 9.09 -6.16 -6.51
N ARG A 42 8.12 -5.25 -6.33
CA ARG A 42 7.32 -4.68 -7.42
C ARG A 42 7.83 -3.36 -7.97
N GLU A 43 9.01 -2.90 -7.54
CA GLU A 43 9.64 -1.65 -7.97
C GLU A 43 8.77 -0.40 -7.71
N ILE A 44 7.93 -0.44 -6.66
CA ILE A 44 7.02 0.66 -6.27
C ILE A 44 7.19 1.16 -4.81
N PRO A 45 8.39 1.17 -4.20
CA PRO A 45 8.57 1.50 -2.77
C PRO A 45 8.09 2.90 -2.37
N HIS A 46 8.01 3.84 -3.32
CA HIS A 46 7.60 5.23 -3.07
C HIS A 46 6.15 5.53 -3.51
N GLN A 47 5.46 4.54 -4.08
CA GLN A 47 4.10 4.73 -4.60
C GLN A 47 3.04 4.39 -3.56
N ALA A 48 3.38 3.63 -2.52
CA ALA A 48 2.46 3.37 -1.42
C ALA A 48 2.69 4.34 -0.25
N ARG A 49 1.60 4.79 0.35
CA ARG A 49 1.61 5.57 1.60
C ARG A 49 0.88 4.78 2.67
N ILE A 50 1.58 4.54 3.78
CA ILE A 50 1.06 3.79 4.92
C ILE A 50 0.74 4.76 6.05
N PHE A 51 -0.48 4.69 6.54
CA PHE A 51 -0.98 5.45 7.69
C PHE A 51 -1.40 4.47 8.77
N MET A 52 -1.01 4.73 10.01
CA MET A 52 -1.54 4.03 11.17
C MET A 52 -2.71 4.85 11.70
N GLU A 53 -3.86 4.21 11.88
CA GLU A 53 -5.05 4.83 12.47
C GLU A 53 -5.45 4.01 13.72
N PRO A 54 -4.76 4.20 14.86
CA PRO A 54 -4.98 3.40 16.06
C PRO A 54 -6.41 3.49 16.60
N GLU A 55 -7.07 4.66 16.49
CA GLU A 55 -8.45 4.82 16.97
C GLU A 55 -9.46 3.97 16.19
N HIS A 56 -9.06 3.48 15.01
CA HIS A 56 -9.86 2.65 14.12
C HIS A 56 -9.28 1.24 13.99
N GLU A 57 -8.31 0.87 14.83
CA GLU A 57 -7.64 -0.43 14.86
C GLU A 57 -7.18 -0.90 13.46
N ARG A 58 -6.67 0.05 12.64
CA ARG A 58 -6.28 -0.25 11.25
C ARG A 58 -4.99 0.42 10.78
N LEU A 59 -4.37 -0.26 9.84
CA LEU A 59 -3.34 0.25 8.94
C LEU A 59 -3.98 0.57 7.59
N ARG A 60 -3.89 1.82 7.14
CA ARG A 60 -4.36 2.23 5.83
C ARG A 60 -3.20 2.37 4.86
N VAL A 61 -3.25 1.63 3.77
CA VAL A 61 -2.27 1.74 2.68
C VAL A 61 -2.96 2.35 1.47
N SER A 62 -2.39 3.42 0.93
CA SER A 62 -2.93 4.12 -0.24
C SER A 62 -1.97 4.05 -1.44
N PHE A 63 -2.55 3.93 -2.63
CA PHE A 63 -1.85 3.77 -3.90
C PHE A 63 -2.36 4.79 -4.95
N PRO A 64 -1.51 5.24 -5.88
CA PRO A 64 -1.91 6.16 -6.94
C PRO A 64 -2.80 5.51 -8.00
N ASP A 65 -2.71 4.20 -8.18
CA ASP A 65 -3.45 3.42 -9.17
C ASP A 65 -4.20 2.23 -8.54
N ALA A 66 -5.28 1.82 -9.20
CA ALA A 66 -6.15 0.75 -8.72
C ALA A 66 -5.52 -0.63 -8.84
N GLU A 67 -4.66 -0.85 -9.84
CA GLU A 67 -4.02 -2.14 -10.10
C GLU A 67 -3.13 -2.55 -8.93
N ASN A 68 -2.31 -1.64 -8.44
CA ASN A 68 -1.45 -1.86 -7.28
C ASN A 68 -2.25 -2.05 -6.00
N ALA A 69 -3.31 -1.27 -5.80
CA ALA A 69 -4.21 -1.45 -4.66
C ALA A 69 -4.88 -2.83 -4.66
N ASP A 70 -5.34 -3.30 -5.83
CA ASP A 70 -5.99 -4.61 -5.95
C ASP A 70 -5.00 -5.76 -5.79
N ALA A 71 -3.81 -5.66 -6.37
CA ALA A 71 -2.75 -6.64 -6.16
C ALA A 71 -2.32 -6.68 -4.68
N PHE A 72 -2.21 -5.53 -4.03
CA PHE A 72 -1.92 -5.44 -2.60
C PHE A 72 -3.02 -6.10 -1.76
N ARG A 73 -4.30 -5.79 -2.06
CA ARG A 73 -5.45 -6.40 -1.38
C ARG A 73 -5.46 -7.92 -1.53
N LYS A 74 -5.14 -8.46 -2.71
CA LYS A 74 -5.05 -9.92 -2.91
C LYS A 74 -3.93 -10.56 -2.10
N ARG A 75 -2.83 -9.84 -1.85
CA ARG A 75 -1.66 -10.36 -1.12
C ARG A 75 -1.77 -10.26 0.39
N PHE A 76 -2.35 -9.17 0.89
CA PHE A 76 -2.36 -8.80 2.32
C PHE A 76 -3.76 -8.65 2.92
N GLY A 77 -4.78 -8.48 2.08
CA GLY A 77 -6.15 -8.47 2.55
C GLY A 77 -6.48 -9.81 3.18
N SER A 78 -6.96 -9.78 4.42
CA SER A 78 -7.64 -10.94 4.97
C SER A 78 -8.96 -11.14 4.20
N PRO A 79 -9.38 -12.39 3.93
CA PRO A 79 -10.80 -12.63 3.67
C PRO A 79 -11.55 -12.09 4.89
N LEU A 80 -12.44 -11.13 4.68
CA LEU A 80 -13.42 -10.79 5.71
C LEU A 80 -14.32 -12.02 5.85
N ASN A 81 -14.18 -12.73 6.96
CA ASN A 81 -15.17 -13.73 7.37
C ASN A 81 -16.49 -13.04 7.71
#